data_AF-A0A960P6M3-F1
#
_entry.id   AF-A0A960P6M3-F1
#
_cell.length_a   1.000
_cell.length_b   1.000
_cell.length_c   1.000
_cell.angle_alpha   90.00
_cell.angle_beta   90.00
_cell.angle_gamma   90.00
#
_symmetry.space_group_name_H-M   'P 1'
#
loop_
_entity.id
_entity.type
_entity.pdbx_description
1 polymer ?
#
loop_
_entity_poly.entity_id
_entity_poly.type
_entity_poly.pdbx_seq_one_letter_code
_entity_poly.pdbx_strand_id
1 'polypeptide(L)'
;DEVDAGVGGAAALAVGRSLAALGADHQVLVVTHLPQVAAFADAQVAVAKADDGSVTTTQVAVLDEAARVVELARMLSGTPDSEAAHEHAAELLGTAARERGR
;
A
#
# COMPACT_ATOMS: atom_id res chain seq x y z
N ASP A 1 -2.47 -3.52 -13.77
CA ASP A 1 -3.76 -3.72 -13.07
C ASP A 1 -3.82 -5.19 -12.65
N GLU A 2 -4.34 -5.49 -11.45
CA GLU A 2 -4.41 -6.86 -10.87
C GLU A 2 -3.09 -7.67 -10.88
N VAL A 3 -1.93 -7.02 -10.75
CA VAL A 3 -0.62 -7.70 -10.74
C VAL A 3 -0.45 -8.67 -9.56
N ASP A 4 -1.32 -8.55 -8.56
CA ASP A 4 -1.36 -9.30 -7.31
C ASP A 4 -2.53 -10.30 -7.22
N ALA A 5 -3.30 -10.49 -8.30
CA ALA A 5 -4.41 -11.44 -8.31
C ALA A 5 -3.93 -12.88 -8.10
N GLY A 6 -4.48 -13.55 -7.09
CA GLY A 6 -4.11 -14.93 -6.74
C GLY A 6 -2.76 -15.08 -6.04
N VAL A 7 -2.15 -13.97 -5.60
CA VAL A 7 -0.84 -13.96 -4.94
C VAL A 7 -0.99 -13.52 -3.48
N GLY A 8 -0.16 -14.06 -2.57
CA GLY A 8 -0.15 -13.69 -1.16
C GLY A 8 1.18 -13.98 -0.48
N GLY A 9 1.34 -13.48 0.75
CA GLY A 9 2.53 -13.74 1.59
C GLY A 9 3.85 -13.37 0.91
N ALA A 10 4.81 -14.30 0.90
CA ALA A 10 6.15 -14.07 0.35
C ALA A 10 6.16 -13.74 -1.15
N ALA A 11 5.18 -14.25 -1.91
CA ALA A 11 5.07 -13.97 -3.34
C ALA A 11 4.64 -12.50 -3.58
N ALA A 12 3.75 -11.95 -2.74
CA ALA A 12 3.36 -10.55 -2.82
C ALA A 12 4.53 -9.60 -2.50
N LEU A 13 5.38 -9.98 -1.54
CA LEU A 13 6.62 -9.24 -1.25
C LEU A 13 7.58 -9.24 -2.45
N ALA A 14 7.70 -10.38 -3.16
CA ALA A 14 8.54 -10.48 -4.35
C ALA A 14 8.01 -9.60 -5.51
N VAL A 15 6.68 -9.50 -5.65
CA VAL A 15 6.04 -8.58 -6.59
C VAL A 15 6.37 -7.12 -6.21
N GLY A 16 6.20 -6.74 -4.94
CA GLY A 16 6.55 -5.41 -4.44
C GLY A 16 8.00 -5.02 -4.73
N ARG A 17 8.95 -5.93 -4.45
CA ARG A 17 10.38 -5.74 -4.78
C ARG A 17 10.61 -5.53 -6.28
N SER A 18 10.00 -6.37 -7.12
CA SER A 18 10.18 -6.30 -8.58
C SER A 18 9.64 -4.98 -9.14
N LEU A 19 8.49 -4.51 -8.63
CA LEU A 19 7.90 -3.23 -9.01
C LEU A 19 8.75 -2.05 -8.55
N ALA A 20 9.31 -2.09 -7.34
CA ALA A 20 10.20 -1.04 -6.85
C ALA A 20 11.51 -0.96 -7.65
N ALA A 21 12.07 -2.12 -8.04
CA ALA A 21 13.25 -2.17 -8.91
C ALA A 21 12.96 -1.56 -10.29
N LEU A 22 11.83 -1.90 -10.90
CA LEU A 22 11.40 -1.27 -12.17
C LEU A 22 11.16 0.23 -12.01
N GLY A 23 10.62 0.63 -10.85
CA GLY A 23 10.35 2.01 -10.45
C GLY A 23 11.61 2.89 -10.32
N ALA A 24 12.80 2.30 -10.28
CA ALA A 24 14.06 3.05 -10.28
C ALA A 24 14.29 3.79 -11.61
N ASP A 25 13.87 3.18 -12.72
CA ASP A 25 14.12 3.69 -14.07
C ASP A 25 12.85 4.12 -14.81
N HIS A 26 11.67 3.73 -14.30
CA HIS A 26 10.38 3.96 -14.96
C HIS A 26 9.33 4.44 -13.96
N GLN A 27 8.34 5.21 -14.43
CA GLN A 27 7.15 5.47 -13.63
C GLN A 27 6.23 4.25 -13.70
N VAL A 28 5.99 3.61 -12.55
CA VAL A 28 5.11 2.45 -12.42
C VAL A 28 3.87 2.84 -11.62
N LEU A 29 2.69 2.64 -12.20
CA LEU A 29 1.40 2.85 -11.54
C LEU A 29 0.74 1.51 -11.29
N VAL A 30 0.38 1.24 -10.04
CA VAL A 30 -0.22 -0.02 -9.61
C VAL A 30 -1.46 0.25 -8.77
N VAL A 31 -2.56 -0.42 -9.11
CA VAL A 31 -3.72 -0.58 -8.24
C VAL A 31 -3.54 -1.92 -7.54
N THR A 32 -3.55 -1.93 -6.21
CA THR A 32 -3.32 -3.12 -5.39
C THR A 32 -4.17 -3.05 -4.13
N HIS A 33 -4.59 -4.23 -3.65
CA HIS A 33 -5.23 -4.38 -2.35
C HIS A 33 -4.31 -5.05 -1.32
N LEU A 34 -3.08 -5.41 -1.72
CA LEU A 34 -2.13 -6.09 -0.86
C LEU A 34 -1.21 -5.09 -0.15
N PRO A 35 -1.18 -5.07 1.19
CA PRO A 35 -0.29 -4.17 1.94
C PRO A 35 1.18 -4.45 1.63
N GLN A 36 1.52 -5.71 1.32
CA GLN A 36 2.88 -6.15 0.95
C GLN A 36 3.37 -5.50 -0.34
N VAL A 37 2.48 -5.17 -1.28
CA VAL A 37 2.84 -4.48 -2.52
C VAL A 37 2.87 -2.97 -2.29
N ALA A 38 1.83 -2.43 -1.64
CA ALA A 38 1.72 -1.00 -1.36
C ALA A 38 2.88 -0.44 -0.51
N ALA A 39 3.44 -1.24 0.41
CA ALA A 39 4.58 -0.83 1.23
C ALA A 39 5.83 -0.46 0.40
N PHE A 40 6.03 -1.07 -0.77
CA PHE A 40 7.16 -0.79 -1.63
C PHE A 40 7.00 0.47 -2.49
N ALA A 41 5.82 1.08 -2.53
CA ALA A 41 5.57 2.24 -3.37
C ALA A 41 6.37 3.49 -2.93
N ASP A 42 6.83 4.28 -3.89
CA ASP A 42 7.43 5.61 -3.68
C ASP A 42 6.42 6.60 -3.09
N ALA A 43 5.22 6.61 -3.66
CA ALA A 43 4.08 7.35 -3.19
C ALA A 43 2.88 6.41 -3.12
N GLN A 44 2.06 6.58 -2.10
CA GLN A 44 0.83 5.81 -1.94
C GLN A 44 -0.36 6.75 -2.06
N VAL A 45 -1.33 6.35 -2.86
CA VAL A 45 -2.57 7.11 -3.08
C VAL A 45 -3.73 6.25 -2.59
N ALA A 46 -4.47 6.76 -1.62
CA ALA A 46 -5.71 6.15 -1.19
C ALA A 46 -6.86 6.62 -2.09
N VAL A 47 -7.69 5.67 -2.50
CA VAL A 47 -8.90 5.92 -3.26
C VAL A 47 -10.08 5.44 -2.41
N ALA A 48 -10.97 6.36 -2.07
CA ALA A 48 -12.13 6.08 -1.23
C ALA A 48 -13.41 6.58 -1.89
N LYS A 49 -14.51 5.89 -1.63
CA LYS A 49 -15.84 6.42 -1.95
C LYS A 49 -16.21 7.47 -0.91
N ALA A 50 -16.74 8.59 -1.36
CA ALA A 50 -17.36 9.60 -0.54
C ALA A 50 -18.81 9.80 -0.97
N ASP A 51 -19.69 9.99 -0.02
CA ASP A 51 -21.11 10.22 -0.29
C ASP A 51 -21.58 11.39 0.58
N ASP A 52 -22.18 12.39 -0.05
CA ASP A 52 -22.77 13.54 0.63
C ASP A 52 -24.29 13.39 0.86
N GLY A 53 -24.82 12.18 0.59
CA GLY A 53 -26.24 11.85 0.66
C GLY A 53 -27.00 12.09 -0.66
N SER A 54 -26.33 12.60 -1.70
CA SER A 54 -26.96 12.89 -3.01
C SER A 54 -26.23 12.24 -4.19
N VAL A 55 -24.90 12.20 -4.14
CA VAL A 55 -24.07 11.60 -5.19
C VAL A 55 -22.88 10.89 -4.55
N THR A 56 -22.66 9.62 -4.94
CA THR A 56 -21.42 8.92 -4.63
C THR A 56 -20.30 9.46 -5.52
N THR A 57 -19.30 10.06 -4.90
CA THR A 57 -18.08 10.58 -5.56
C THR A 57 -16.86 9.77 -5.14
N THR A 58 -15.76 9.90 -5.89
CA THR A 58 -14.48 9.27 -5.57
C THR A 58 -13.53 10.33 -5.01
N GLN A 59 -13.04 10.11 -3.80
CA GLN A 59 -11.96 10.90 -3.21
C GLN A 59 -10.62 10.19 -3.43
N VAL A 60 -9.60 10.99 -3.73
CA VAL A 60 -8.24 10.54 -3.99
C VAL A 60 -7.31 11.39 -3.14
N ALA A 61 -6.46 10.76 -2.33
CA ALA A 61 -5.52 11.46 -1.46
C ALA A 61 -4.14 10.80 -1.51
N VAL A 62 -3.09 11.61 -1.66
CA VAL A 62 -1.71 11.15 -1.48
C VAL A 62 -1.46 11.03 0.02
N LEU A 63 -0.94 9.88 0.45
CA LEU A 63 -0.70 9.58 1.85
C LEU A 63 0.72 10.00 2.26
N ASP A 64 0.82 10.71 3.39
CA ASP A 64 2.09 10.91 4.09
C ASP A 64 2.52 9.65 4.86
N GLU A 65 3.69 9.68 5.49
CA GLU A 65 4.25 8.52 6.19
C GLU A 65 3.33 7.98 7.30
N ALA A 66 2.70 8.87 8.07
CA ALA A 66 1.80 8.46 9.15
C ALA A 66 0.51 7.85 8.59
N ALA A 67 -0.09 8.49 7.59
CA ALA A 67 -1.29 8.00 6.92
C ALA A 67 -1.04 6.68 6.19
N ARG A 68 0.17 6.44 5.68
CA ARG A 68 0.57 5.15 5.10
C ARG A 68 0.56 4.03 6.14
N VAL A 69 1.03 4.26 7.36
CA VAL A 69 0.96 3.26 8.44
C VAL A 69 -0.50 2.89 8.73
N VAL A 70 -1.38 3.89 8.86
CA VAL A 70 -2.81 3.68 9.10
C VAL A 70 -3.48 2.91 7.96
N GLU A 71 -3.18 3.27 6.71
CA GLU A 71 -3.77 2.61 5.54
C GLU A 71 -3.29 1.16 5.40
N LEU A 72 -2.00 0.90 5.61
CA LEU A 72 -1.49 -0.47 5.60
C LEU A 72 -2.05 -1.31 6.75
N ALA A 73 -2.21 -0.73 7.95
CA ALA A 73 -2.89 -1.38 9.07
C ALA A 73 -4.33 -1.77 8.68
N ARG A 74 -5.08 -0.83 8.09
CA ARG A 74 -6.43 -1.10 7.55
C ARG A 74 -6.42 -2.20 6.49
N MET A 75 -5.45 -2.24 5.58
CA MET A 75 -5.32 -3.29 4.57
C MET A 75 -4.97 -4.65 5.16
N LEU A 76 -4.21 -4.70 6.26
CA LEU A 76 -3.79 -5.92 6.95
C LEU A 76 -4.92 -6.54 7.80
N SER A 77 -5.61 -5.72 8.60
CA SER A 77 -6.57 -6.20 9.60
C SER A 77 -8.04 -5.92 9.25
N GLY A 78 -8.29 -5.05 8.28
CA GLY A 78 -9.61 -4.48 8.03
C GLY A 78 -10.00 -3.35 9.00
N THR A 79 -9.20 -3.09 10.04
CA THR A 79 -9.46 -2.06 11.06
C THR A 79 -8.26 -1.12 11.22
N PRO A 80 -8.42 0.17 10.92
CA PRO A 80 -7.31 1.12 11.01
C PRO A 80 -6.80 1.29 12.45
N ASP A 81 -7.65 1.12 13.47
CA ASP A 81 -7.28 1.39 14.87
C ASP A 81 -6.58 0.22 15.59
N SER A 82 -6.24 -0.86 14.87
CA SER A 82 -5.59 -2.03 15.50
C SER A 82 -4.12 -1.75 15.79
N GLU A 83 -3.74 -1.75 17.08
CA GLU A 83 -2.35 -1.56 17.52
C GLU A 83 -1.40 -2.61 16.89
N ALA A 84 -1.77 -3.89 16.93
CA ALA A 84 -0.97 -4.95 16.31
C ALA A 84 -0.84 -4.78 14.78
N ALA A 85 -1.87 -4.27 14.11
CA ALA A 85 -1.81 -3.99 12.68
C ALA A 85 -0.91 -2.78 12.37
N HIS A 86 -0.90 -1.76 13.23
CA HIS A 86 0.04 -0.64 13.12
C HIS A 86 1.48 -1.09 13.30
N GLU A 87 1.77 -1.94 14.29
CA GLU A 87 3.10 -2.52 14.49
C GLU A 87 3.55 -3.29 13.23
N HIS A 88 2.70 -4.18 12.73
CA HIS A 88 2.99 -4.95 11.51
C HIS A 88 3.18 -4.04 10.28
N ALA A 89 2.35 -3.00 10.13
CA ALA A 89 2.47 -2.04 9.04
C ALA A 89 3.79 -1.27 9.09
N ALA A 90 4.21 -0.83 10.28
CA ALA A 90 5.49 -0.16 10.49
C ALA A 90 6.68 -1.09 10.18
N GLU A 91 6.62 -2.35 10.61
CA GLU A 91 7.64 -3.35 10.28
C GLU A 91 7.74 -3.61 8.77
N LEU A 92 6.59 -3.70 8.10
CA LEU A 92 6.50 -3.92 6.67
C LEU A 92 7.08 -2.73 5.88
N LEU A 93 6.75 -1.50 6.26
CA LEU A 93 7.33 -0.28 5.68
C LEU A 93 8.84 -0.21 5.91
N GLY A 94 9.29 -0.50 7.13
CA GLY A 94 10.72 -0.51 7.45
C GLY A 94 11.50 -1.56 6.65
N THR A 95 10.89 -2.73 6.43
CA THR A 95 11.48 -3.78 5.57
C THR A 95 11.52 -3.33 4.11
N ALA A 96 10.42 -2.81 3.59
CA ALA A 96 10.35 -2.31 2.21
C ALA A 96 11.37 -1.18 1.97
N ALA A 97 11.53 -0.25 2.91
CA ALA A 97 12.52 0.81 2.82
C ALA A 97 13.96 0.26 2.73
N ARG A 98 14.32 -0.70 3.60
CA ARG A 98 15.64 -1.37 3.56
C ARG A 98 15.88 -2.10 2.24
N GLU A 99 14.89 -2.85 1.76
CA GLU A 99 15.02 -3.67 0.55
C GLU A 99 15.05 -2.83 -0.74
N ARG A 100 14.49 -1.62 -0.72
CA ARG A 100 14.54 -0.70 -1.86
C ARG A 100 15.91 -0.06 -2.08
N GLY A 101 16.82 -0.14 -1.10
CA GLY A 101 18.21 0.31 -1.26
C GLY A 101 18.35 1.81 -1.52
N ARG A 102 17.45 2.64 -0.99
CA ARG A 102 17.54 4.10 -1.02
C ARG A 102 17.89 4.65 0.35
#